data_AF-A0A9D8WX90-F1
#
_entry.id   AF-A0A9D8WX90-F1
#
_cell.length_a   1.000
_cell.length_b   1.000
_cell.length_c   1.000
_cell.angle_alpha   90.00
_cell.angle_beta   90.00
_cell.angle_gamma   90.00
#
_symmetry.space_group_name_H-M   'P 1'
#
loop_
_entity.id
_entity.type
_entity.pdbx_description
1 polymer ?
#
loop_
_entity_poly.entity_id
_entity_poly.type
_entity_poly.pdbx_seq_one_letter_code
_entity_poly.pdbx_strand_id
1 'polypeptide(L)'
;MSKLVKRFFGLNVWVKAVFFFCLLGTFANIFLLCRDISSGGILFRLHAGFFILYASQTVFILLHERYAGVLTVLQGVLALLTSADFMFAPLMRVLGQFYYLVNPTPSVEAMKVYKYVFISLCFTLQMLAAYVLFALLPKPPKKKPEEPSAV
;
A
#
# COMPACT_ATOMS: atom_id res chain seq x y z
N MET A 1 9.51 0.52 -23.32
CA MET A 1 10.14 0.07 -22.05
C MET A 1 11.18 1.05 -21.48
N SER A 2 12.07 1.65 -22.28
CA SER A 2 13.14 2.57 -21.82
C SER A 2 12.67 3.72 -20.88
N LYS A 3 11.47 4.29 -21.09
CA LYS A 3 10.98 5.43 -20.30
C LYS A 3 10.54 5.08 -18.87
N LEU A 4 9.88 3.94 -18.66
CA LEU A 4 9.41 3.51 -17.33
C LEU A 4 10.58 3.06 -16.44
N VAL A 5 11.55 2.35 -17.02
CA VAL A 5 12.78 1.93 -16.31
C VAL A 5 13.55 3.17 -15.84
N LYS A 6 13.74 4.17 -16.71
CA LYS A 6 14.36 5.44 -16.32
C LYS A 6 13.60 6.15 -15.19
N ARG A 7 12.26 6.17 -15.24
CA ARG A 7 11.43 6.75 -14.17
C ARG A 7 11.57 6.02 -12.85
N PHE A 8 11.65 4.69 -12.86
CA PHE A 8 11.89 3.88 -11.67
C PHE A 8 13.26 4.15 -11.06
N PHE A 9 14.33 4.17 -11.87
CA PHE A 9 15.67 4.45 -11.35
C PHE A 9 15.79 5.86 -10.74
N GLY A 10 15.05 6.83 -11.28
CA GLY A 10 14.94 8.19 -10.74
C GLY A 10 14.12 8.34 -9.45
N LEU A 11 13.47 7.27 -8.95
CA LEU A 11 12.75 7.32 -7.68
C LEU A 11 13.72 7.30 -6.48
N ASN A 12 13.32 8.02 -5.42
CA ASN A 12 13.98 7.94 -4.12
C ASN A 12 13.88 6.51 -3.54
N VAL A 13 14.88 6.08 -2.77
CA VAL A 13 14.94 4.74 -2.16
C VAL A 13 13.70 4.41 -1.33
N TRP A 14 13.13 5.38 -0.61
CA TRP A 14 11.92 5.19 0.18
C TRP A 14 10.68 4.97 -0.70
N VAL A 15 10.59 5.70 -1.81
CA VAL A 15 9.50 5.52 -2.78
C VAL A 15 9.62 4.18 -3.50
N LYS A 16 10.85 3.71 -3.76
CA LYS A 16 11.10 2.35 -4.28
C LYS A 16 10.64 1.29 -3.28
N ALA A 17 10.91 1.46 -1.99
CA ALA A 17 10.43 0.54 -0.96
C ALA A 17 8.89 0.45 -0.97
N VAL A 18 8.20 1.60 -0.94
CA VAL A 18 6.72 1.65 -1.05
C VAL A 18 6.24 0.97 -2.33
N PHE A 19 6.89 1.26 -3.46
CA PHE A 19 6.57 0.64 -4.75
C PHE A 19 6.67 -0.89 -4.71
N PHE A 20 7.70 -1.46 -4.08
CA PHE A 20 7.83 -2.91 -3.93
C PHE A 20 6.73 -3.50 -3.05
N PHE A 21 6.35 -2.84 -1.95
CA PHE A 21 5.22 -3.30 -1.16
C PHE A 21 3.89 -3.23 -1.93
N CYS A 22 3.67 -2.18 -2.74
CA CYS A 22 2.51 -2.11 -3.62
C CYS A 22 2.47 -3.25 -4.64
N LEU A 23 3.63 -3.57 -5.24
CA LEU A 23 3.76 -4.70 -6.16
C LEU A 23 3.45 -6.04 -5.47
N LEU A 24 4.05 -6.27 -4.29
CA LEU A 24 3.79 -7.49 -3.52
C LEU A 24 2.32 -7.62 -3.15
N GLY A 25 1.67 -6.52 -2.72
CA GLY A 25 0.23 -6.48 -2.45
C GLY A 25 -0.61 -6.78 -3.70
N THR A 26 -0.18 -6.29 -4.86
CA THR A 26 -0.82 -6.60 -6.16
C THR A 26 -0.74 -8.10 -6.46
N PHE A 27 0.46 -8.70 -6.36
CA PHE A 27 0.66 -10.13 -6.62
C PHE A 27 -0.10 -11.02 -5.63
N ALA A 28 -0.09 -10.66 -4.34
CA ALA A 28 -0.86 -11.37 -3.32
C ALA A 28 -2.36 -11.35 -3.63
N ASN A 29 -2.90 -10.19 -4.02
CA ASN A 29 -4.31 -10.08 -4.37
C ASN A 29 -4.65 -10.80 -5.69
N ILE A 30 -3.74 -10.90 -6.66
CA ILE A 30 -3.95 -11.77 -7.84
C ILE A 30 -4.15 -13.22 -7.40
N PHE A 31 -3.26 -13.73 -6.53
CA PHE A 31 -3.38 -15.10 -6.02
C PHE A 31 -4.69 -15.31 -5.25
N LEU A 32 -5.08 -14.36 -4.40
CA LEU A 32 -6.32 -14.42 -3.63
C LEU A 32 -7.55 -14.36 -4.55
N LEU A 33 -7.53 -13.54 -5.59
CA LEU A 33 -8.59 -13.50 -6.61
C LEU A 33 -8.73 -14.82 -7.34
N CYS A 34 -7.62 -15.42 -7.79
CA CYS A 34 -7.64 -16.74 -8.43
C CYS A 34 -8.23 -17.81 -7.51
N ARG A 35 -7.88 -17.78 -6.22
CA ARG A 35 -8.43 -18.70 -5.21
C ARG A 35 -9.91 -18.44 -4.93
N ASP A 36 -10.35 -17.20 -4.94
CA ASP A 36 -11.75 -16.84 -4.67
C ASP A 36 -12.68 -17.23 -5.82
N ILE A 37 -12.19 -17.13 -7.06
CA ILE A 37 -12.90 -17.63 -8.25
C ILE A 37 -13.18 -19.14 -8.12
N SER A 38 -12.22 -19.92 -7.59
CA SER A 38 -12.40 -21.36 -7.41
C SER A 38 -13.24 -21.75 -6.19
N SER A 39 -13.44 -20.85 -5.22
CA SER A 39 -14.08 -21.15 -3.92
C SER A 39 -15.45 -20.50 -3.70
N GLY A 40 -16.07 -19.93 -4.76
CA GLY A 40 -17.43 -19.37 -4.69
C GLY A 40 -17.50 -17.88 -4.34
N GLY A 41 -16.37 -17.17 -4.31
CA GLY A 41 -16.33 -15.72 -4.51
C GLY A 41 -16.78 -14.82 -3.35
N ILE A 42 -16.91 -15.33 -2.12
CA ILE A 42 -17.40 -14.55 -0.97
C ILE A 42 -16.54 -13.29 -0.71
N LEU A 43 -15.22 -13.37 -0.85
CA LEU A 43 -14.28 -12.26 -0.62
C LEU A 43 -13.77 -11.63 -1.93
N PHE A 44 -14.32 -12.04 -3.08
CA PHE A 44 -13.82 -11.65 -4.39
C PHE A 44 -13.82 -10.13 -4.57
N ARG A 45 -14.90 -9.46 -4.15
CA ARG A 45 -15.04 -8.00 -4.24
C ARG A 45 -14.00 -7.27 -3.39
N LEU A 46 -13.65 -7.83 -2.23
CA LEU A 46 -12.67 -7.24 -1.32
C LEU A 46 -11.27 -7.33 -1.95
N HIS A 47 -10.87 -8.52 -2.41
CA HIS A 47 -9.58 -8.73 -3.06
C HIS A 47 -9.47 -7.98 -4.39
N ALA A 48 -10.57 -7.84 -5.13
CA ALA A 48 -10.59 -7.04 -6.36
C ALA A 48 -10.38 -5.55 -6.06
N GLY A 49 -11.02 -5.03 -5.01
CA GLY A 49 -10.83 -3.65 -4.55
C GLY A 49 -9.39 -3.38 -4.16
N PHE A 50 -8.79 -4.24 -3.32
CA PHE A 50 -7.39 -4.11 -2.93
C PHE A 50 -6.43 -4.28 -4.10
N PHE A 51 -6.68 -5.24 -5.00
CA PHE A 51 -5.92 -5.40 -6.24
C PHE A 51 -5.87 -4.09 -7.05
N ILE A 52 -7.04 -3.47 -7.30
CA ILE A 52 -7.13 -2.23 -8.07
C ILE A 52 -6.35 -1.11 -7.37
N LEU A 53 -6.44 -1.00 -6.04
CA LEU A 53 -5.73 0.03 -5.27
C LEU A 53 -4.21 -0.14 -5.35
N TYR A 54 -3.70 -1.36 -5.11
CA TYR A 54 -2.26 -1.64 -5.18
C TYR A 54 -1.71 -1.49 -6.60
N ALA A 55 -2.43 -1.98 -7.62
CA ALA A 55 -2.04 -1.85 -9.01
C ALA A 55 -2.02 -0.37 -9.43
N SER A 56 -3.05 0.39 -9.04
CA SER A 56 -3.15 1.82 -9.35
C SER A 56 -2.04 2.62 -8.67
N GLN A 57 -1.74 2.35 -7.40
CA GLN A 57 -0.59 2.97 -6.71
C GLN A 57 0.72 2.69 -7.44
N THR A 58 0.95 1.43 -7.84
CA THR A 58 2.14 1.03 -8.60
C THR A 58 2.29 1.86 -9.88
N VAL A 59 1.21 2.02 -10.64
CA VAL A 59 1.19 2.83 -11.86
C VAL A 59 1.43 4.31 -11.55
N PHE A 60 0.70 4.88 -10.59
CA PHE A 60 0.79 6.31 -10.26
C PHE A 60 2.18 6.68 -9.72
N ILE A 61 2.82 5.81 -8.94
CA ILE A 61 4.22 6.00 -8.50
C ILE A 61 5.17 6.07 -9.71
N LEU A 62 5.02 5.18 -10.70
CA LEU A 62 5.83 5.21 -11.93
C LEU A 62 5.53 6.40 -12.83
N LEU A 63 4.31 6.95 -12.75
CA LEU A 63 3.94 8.19 -13.42
C LEU A 63 4.39 9.44 -12.67
N HIS A 64 4.98 9.28 -11.48
CA HIS A 64 5.39 10.36 -10.59
C HIS A 64 4.22 11.22 -10.08
N GLU A 65 3.03 10.61 -9.96
CA GLU A 65 1.80 11.27 -9.54
C GLU A 65 1.62 11.24 -8.02
N ARG A 66 1.55 12.42 -7.38
CA ARG A 66 1.37 12.57 -5.92
C ARG A 66 0.06 11.99 -5.40
N TYR A 67 -0.95 11.85 -6.26
CA TYR A 67 -2.22 11.22 -5.90
C TYR A 67 -2.07 9.76 -5.45
N ALA A 68 -0.93 9.10 -5.72
CA ALA A 68 -0.59 7.80 -5.12
C ALA A 68 -0.64 7.84 -3.58
N GLY A 69 -0.32 8.97 -2.95
CA GLY A 69 -0.46 9.15 -1.51
C GLY A 69 -1.92 9.06 -1.04
N VAL A 70 -2.86 9.69 -1.78
CA VAL A 70 -4.30 9.63 -1.48
C VAL A 70 -4.82 8.20 -1.60
N LEU A 71 -4.41 7.48 -2.64
CA LEU A 71 -4.75 6.06 -2.81
C LEU A 71 -4.20 5.21 -1.64
N THR A 72 -3.02 5.55 -1.12
CA THR A 72 -2.40 4.87 0.03
C THR A 72 -3.18 5.13 1.31
N VAL A 73 -3.69 6.34 1.51
CA VAL A 73 -4.59 6.66 2.64
C VAL A 73 -5.90 5.89 2.53
N LEU A 74 -6.54 5.92 1.36
CA LEU A 74 -7.80 5.22 1.12
C LEU A 74 -7.67 3.72 1.39
N GLN A 75 -6.57 3.12 0.93
CA GLN A 75 -6.26 1.72 1.23
C GLN A 75 -6.10 1.48 2.74
N GLY A 76 -5.43 2.37 3.47
CA GLY A 76 -5.29 2.27 4.92
C GLY A 76 -6.62 2.30 5.65
N VAL A 77 -7.53 3.19 5.23
CA VAL A 77 -8.88 3.29 5.79
C VAL A 77 -9.69 2.02 5.49
N LEU A 78 -9.67 1.54 4.24
CA LEU A 78 -10.36 0.30 3.87
C LEU A 78 -9.80 -0.90 4.64
N ALA A 79 -8.47 -0.97 4.82
CA ALA A 79 -7.81 -2.03 5.56
C ALA A 79 -8.18 -2.02 7.06
N LEU A 80 -8.32 -0.83 7.67
CA LEU A 80 -8.84 -0.69 9.03
C LEU A 80 -10.29 -1.20 9.14
N LEU A 81 -11.17 -0.74 8.25
CA LEU A 81 -12.60 -1.08 8.28
C LEU A 81 -12.85 -2.57 8.08
N THR A 82 -12.03 -3.20 7.24
CA THR A 82 -12.16 -4.62 6.90
C THR A 82 -11.30 -5.53 7.78
N SER A 83 -10.50 -4.94 8.69
CA SER A 83 -9.47 -5.65 9.47
C SER A 83 -8.59 -6.55 8.58
N ALA A 84 -8.40 -6.15 7.32
CA ALA A 84 -7.84 -6.98 6.28
C ALA A 84 -6.82 -6.18 5.45
N ASP A 85 -5.74 -6.85 5.08
CA ASP A 85 -4.85 -6.48 3.99
C ASP A 85 -4.20 -5.08 4.04
N PHE A 86 -3.33 -4.86 5.03
CA PHE A 86 -2.40 -3.72 5.03
C PHE A 86 -1.17 -4.01 4.15
N MET A 87 -0.63 -2.96 3.53
CA MET A 87 0.60 -3.02 2.71
C MET A 87 1.77 -3.67 3.46
N PHE A 88 1.83 -3.45 4.77
CA PHE A 88 2.89 -3.91 5.66
C PHE A 88 2.51 -5.15 6.47
N ALA A 89 1.29 -5.70 6.33
CA ALA A 89 0.85 -6.85 7.11
C ALA A 89 1.77 -8.08 6.97
N PRO A 90 2.29 -8.45 5.77
CA PRO A 90 3.23 -9.56 5.65
C PRO A 90 4.52 -9.34 6.43
N LEU A 91 5.12 -8.15 6.34
CA LEU A 91 6.31 -7.78 7.11
C LEU A 91 6.04 -7.88 8.61
N MET A 92 4.91 -7.36 9.05
CA MET A 92 4.54 -7.38 10.46
C MET A 92 4.24 -8.78 10.99
N ARG A 93 3.74 -9.69 10.15
CA ARG A 93 3.55 -11.11 10.52
C ARG A 93 4.89 -11.79 10.76
N VAL A 94 5.89 -11.52 9.92
CA VAL A 94 7.25 -12.06 10.10
C VAL A 94 7.87 -11.52 11.39
N LEU A 95 7.83 -10.20 11.62
CA LEU A 95 8.31 -9.61 12.87
C LEU A 95 7.57 -10.15 14.10
N GLY A 96 6.27 -10.37 13.95
CA GLY A 96 5.44 -11.02 14.96
C GLY A 96 5.88 -12.42 15.35
N GLN A 97 6.22 -13.25 14.37
CA GLN A 97 6.71 -14.61 14.61
C GLN A 97 8.02 -14.60 15.41
N PHE A 98 8.91 -13.65 15.15
CA PHE A 98 10.11 -13.47 15.96
C PHE A 98 9.79 -13.11 17.42
N TYR A 99 8.78 -12.28 17.66
CA TYR A 99 8.38 -11.92 19.03
C TYR A 99 7.89 -13.14 19.83
N TYR A 100 7.09 -14.02 19.22
CA TYR A 100 6.59 -15.24 19.87
C TYR A 100 7.65 -16.33 20.04
N LEU A 101 8.71 -16.33 19.23
CA LEU A 101 9.88 -17.20 19.44
C LEU A 101 10.65 -16.82 20.71
N VAL A 102 10.65 -15.52 21.08
CA VAL A 102 11.35 -15.01 22.26
C VAL A 102 10.48 -15.03 23.51
N ASN A 103 9.14 -14.98 23.37
CA ASN A 103 8.18 -14.99 24.47
C ASN A 103 7.15 -16.14 24.31
N PRO A 104 7.44 -17.34 24.82
CA PRO A 104 6.70 -18.57 24.50
C PRO A 104 5.37 -18.77 25.24
N THR A 105 4.94 -17.85 26.12
CA THR A 105 3.67 -17.96 26.87
C THR A 105 2.61 -16.99 26.37
N PRO A 106 1.82 -17.35 25.33
CA PRO A 106 0.74 -16.52 24.84
C PRO A 106 -0.46 -16.58 25.80
N SER A 107 -0.74 -15.49 26.53
CA SER A 107 -2.04 -15.30 27.18
C SER A 107 -3.07 -14.75 26.18
N VAL A 108 -4.36 -15.03 26.41
CA VAL A 108 -5.46 -14.52 25.55
C VAL A 108 -5.48 -12.99 25.53
N GLU A 109 -5.17 -12.35 26.65
CA GLU A 109 -5.02 -10.90 26.75
C GLU A 109 -3.84 -10.39 25.93
N ALA A 110 -2.68 -11.07 25.99
CA ALA A 110 -1.52 -10.74 25.19
C ALA A 110 -1.83 -10.85 23.68
N MET A 111 -2.60 -11.85 23.25
CA MET A 111 -3.01 -12.00 21.85
C MET A 111 -3.96 -10.87 21.39
N LYS A 112 -4.87 -10.40 22.25
CA LYS A 112 -5.75 -9.26 21.95
C LYS A 112 -4.97 -7.95 21.85
N VAL A 113 -4.12 -7.66 22.83
CA VAL A 113 -3.24 -6.48 22.81
C VAL A 113 -2.35 -6.51 21.57
N TYR A 114 -1.77 -7.67 21.27
CA TYR A 114 -0.96 -7.88 20.07
C TYR A 114 -1.73 -7.56 18.79
N LYS A 115 -3.01 -7.95 18.66
CA LYS A 115 -3.85 -7.62 17.50
C LYS A 115 -4.03 -6.11 17.33
N TYR A 116 -4.34 -5.38 18.40
CA TYR A 116 -4.55 -3.92 18.31
C TYR A 116 -3.24 -3.18 18.03
N VAL A 117 -2.15 -3.58 18.69
CA VAL A 117 -0.81 -3.04 18.44
C VAL A 117 -0.38 -3.31 17.00
N PHE A 118 -0.62 -4.52 16.50
CA PHE A 118 -0.34 -4.90 15.11
C PHE A 118 -1.12 -4.04 14.11
N ILE A 119 -2.43 -3.90 14.30
CA ILE A 119 -3.29 -3.10 13.42
C ILE A 119 -2.85 -1.63 13.46
N SER A 120 -2.61 -1.08 14.66
CA SER A 120 -2.14 0.29 14.83
C SER A 120 -0.82 0.51 14.10
N LEU A 121 0.15 -0.40 14.25
CA LEU A 121 1.44 -0.25 13.63
C LEU A 121 1.38 -0.40 12.10
N CYS A 122 0.56 -1.32 11.59
CA CYS A 122 0.29 -1.44 10.16
C CYS A 122 -0.33 -0.14 9.60
N PHE A 123 -1.27 0.46 10.32
CA PHE A 123 -1.89 1.72 9.92
C PHE A 123 -0.90 2.89 9.97
N THR A 124 -0.07 2.97 11.01
CA THR A 124 0.99 3.99 11.11
C THR A 124 1.97 3.90 9.95
N LEU A 125 2.43 2.68 9.61
CA LEU A 125 3.32 2.48 8.46
C LEU A 125 2.63 2.85 7.13
N GLN A 126 1.33 2.57 7.00
CA GLN A 126 0.54 3.00 5.85
C GLN A 126 0.48 4.53 5.72
N MET A 127 0.23 5.25 6.82
CA MET A 127 0.22 6.72 6.82
C MET A 127 1.62 7.29 6.53
N LEU A 128 2.68 6.66 7.04
CA LEU A 128 4.05 7.02 6.72
C LEU A 128 4.34 6.84 5.23
N ALA A 129 3.90 5.74 4.62
CA ALA A 129 4.03 5.52 3.19
C ALA A 129 3.30 6.59 2.38
N ALA A 130 2.07 6.94 2.78
CA ALA A 130 1.32 8.02 2.13
C ALA A 130 2.05 9.37 2.21
N TYR A 131 2.63 9.69 3.37
CA TYR A 131 3.45 10.89 3.55
C TYR A 131 4.69 10.87 2.66
N VAL A 132 5.43 9.75 2.62
CA VAL A 132 6.61 9.56 1.76
C VAL A 132 6.26 9.80 0.30
N LEU A 133 5.14 9.24 -0.19
CA LEU A 133 4.68 9.45 -1.56
C LEU A 133 4.32 10.91 -1.83
N PHE A 134 3.62 11.57 -0.92
CA PHE A 134 3.22 12.96 -1.09
C PHE A 134 4.42 13.93 -1.05
N ALA A 135 5.38 13.68 -0.16
CA ALA A 135 6.55 14.53 0.05
C ALA A 135 7.60 14.35 -1.06
N LEU A 136 7.88 13.10 -1.46
CA LEU A 136 9.03 12.76 -2.30
C LEU A 136 8.70 12.61 -3.79
N LEU A 137 7.44 12.45 -4.19
CA LEU A 137 7.06 12.51 -5.60
C LEU A 137 7.05 13.98 -6.09
N PRO A 138 7.44 14.25 -7.35
CA PRO A 138 7.50 15.62 -7.87
C PRO A 138 6.11 16.29 -7.89
N LYS A 139 6.08 17.62 -7.77
CA LYS A 139 4.82 18.38 -7.87
C LYS A 139 4.32 18.34 -9.31
N PRO A 140 2.99 18.30 -9.54
CA PRO A 140 2.47 18.53 -10.87
C PRO A 140 3.00 19.88 -11.38
N PRO A 141 3.43 19.97 -12.65
CA PRO A 141 3.84 21.24 -13.21
C PRO A 141 2.68 22.22 -13.08
N LYS A 142 2.91 23.38 -12.45
CA LYS A 142 1.92 24.46 -12.46
C LYS A 142 1.64 24.78 -13.93
N LYS A 143 0.43 24.51 -14.42
CA LYS A 143 -0.01 25.08 -15.70
C LYS A 143 0.21 26.58 -15.57
N LYS A 144 1.05 27.14 -16.45
CA LYS A 144 1.14 28.59 -16.59
C LYS A 144 -0.28 29.09 -16.86
N PRO A 145 -0.74 30.19 -16.26
CA PRO A 145 -1.98 30.81 -16.68
C PRO A 145 -1.88 31.01 -18.19
N GLU A 146 -2.83 30.47 -18.94
CA GLU A 146 -3.00 30.86 -20.34
C GLU A 146 -3.18 32.38 -20.31
N GLU A 147 -2.21 33.11 -20.86
CA GLU A 147 -2.37 34.54 -21.11
C GLU A 147 -3.69 34.70 -21.85
N PRO A 148 -4.62 35.55 -21.38
CA PRO A 148 -5.84 35.79 -22.11
C PRO A 148 -5.41 36.27 -23.50
N SER A 149 -5.83 35.52 -24.52
CA SER A 149 -5.62 35.87 -25.92
C SER A 149 -6.12 37.30 -26.11
N ALA A 150 -5.20 38.25 -26.17
CA ALA A 150 -5.51 39.60 -26.55
C ALA A 150 -5.75 39.60 -28.06
N VAL A 151 -6.93 40.14 -28.43
CA VAL A 151 -7.40 40.51 -29.77
C VAL A 151 -8.07 39.40 -30.57
#